data_AF-A0A1L5KET0-F1
#
_entry.id   AF-A0A1L5KET0-F1
#
_cell.length_a   1.000
_cell.length_b   1.000
_cell.length_c   1.000
_cell.angle_alpha   90.00
_cell.angle_beta   90.00
_cell.angle_gamma   90.00
#
_symmetry.space_group_name_H-M   'P 1'
#
loop_
_entity.id
_entity.type
_entity.pdbx_description
1 polymer ?
#
loop_
_entity_poly.entity_id
_entity_poly.type
_entity_poly.pdbx_seq_one_letter_code
_entity_poly.pdbx_strand_id
1 'polypeptide(L)'
;MKQATHHSRRNFLKNSLTSGVALSAVPMMYAPPAWTAASGALIKKPVPRLPCKILMASGLGEGYEKQIQVISPEIKLLTGLKDQAYKEALKQADVYFGSISAEDFALAKNLSWVQSASAGVEKQLYPAFAKSEVVLTNAKGCYAPAIAEHVMGLLFSLTRKIG
;
A
#
# COMPACT_ATOMS: atom_id res chain seq x y z
N MET A 1 45.40 -49.33 -6.94
CA MET A 1 45.79 -48.30 -5.95
C MET A 1 45.75 -46.94 -6.64
N LYS A 2 44.74 -46.11 -6.37
CA LYS A 2 44.64 -44.73 -6.88
C LYS A 2 44.45 -43.80 -5.68
N GLN A 3 45.34 -42.81 -5.60
CA GLN A 3 45.46 -41.86 -4.48
C GLN A 3 44.23 -40.96 -4.40
N ALA A 4 43.73 -40.73 -3.19
CA ALA A 4 42.63 -39.82 -2.89
C ALA A 4 43.14 -38.37 -2.88
N THR A 5 42.68 -37.55 -3.83
CA THR A 5 42.93 -36.11 -3.82
C THR A 5 42.01 -35.42 -2.81
N HIS A 6 42.58 -35.09 -1.66
CA HIS A 6 41.95 -34.41 -0.52
C HIS A 6 41.52 -32.98 -0.90
N HIS A 7 40.25 -32.78 -1.27
CA HIS A 7 39.70 -31.44 -1.54
C HIS A 7 39.43 -30.68 -0.24
N SER A 8 40.38 -29.83 0.13
CA SER A 8 40.35 -28.96 1.31
C SER A 8 39.28 -27.86 1.16
N ARG A 9 38.29 -27.86 2.05
CA ARG A 9 37.17 -26.90 2.12
C ARG A 9 37.60 -25.42 2.22
N ARG A 10 38.88 -25.14 2.51
CA ARG A 10 39.43 -23.77 2.63
C ARG A 10 39.61 -23.04 1.29
N ASN A 11 39.70 -23.75 0.16
CA ASN A 11 39.88 -23.10 -1.15
C ASN A 11 38.57 -22.74 -1.85
N PHE A 12 37.43 -23.28 -1.41
CA PHE A 12 36.13 -22.96 -2.02
C PHE A 12 35.60 -21.58 -1.59
N LEU A 13 35.93 -21.15 -0.37
CA LEU A 13 35.43 -19.89 0.20
C LEU A 13 36.17 -18.63 -0.28
N LYS A 14 37.32 -18.76 -0.95
CA LYS A 14 38.09 -17.61 -1.44
C LYS A 14 37.64 -17.10 -2.82
N ASN A 15 36.91 -17.91 -3.60
CA ASN A 15 36.42 -17.51 -4.92
C ASN A 15 34.94 -17.06 -4.94
N SER A 16 34.23 -17.03 -3.81
CA SER A 16 32.79 -16.70 -3.76
C SER A 16 32.47 -15.32 -3.16
N LEU A 17 33.45 -14.45 -2.96
CA LEU A 17 33.28 -13.16 -2.25
C LEU A 17 33.48 -11.91 -3.12
N THR A 18 33.28 -12.01 -4.43
CA THR A 18 33.24 -10.83 -5.31
C THR A 18 32.02 -10.85 -6.22
N SER A 19 30.83 -10.71 -5.64
CA SER A 19 29.70 -9.96 -6.23
C SER A 19 28.42 -10.13 -5.42
N GLY A 20 27.98 -9.05 -4.77
CA GLY A 20 26.57 -8.60 -4.79
C GLY A 20 25.50 -9.40 -4.05
N VAL A 21 25.00 -8.80 -2.97
CA VAL A 21 23.60 -8.83 -2.49
C VAL A 21 23.04 -10.22 -2.11
N ALA A 22 23.16 -10.58 -0.84
CA ALA A 22 22.35 -11.63 -0.22
C ALA A 22 20.93 -11.12 0.04
N LEU A 23 20.06 -11.18 -0.96
CA LEU A 23 18.62 -11.32 -0.75
C LEU A 23 18.37 -12.77 -0.31
N SER A 24 17.75 -12.96 0.85
CA SER A 24 17.26 -14.25 1.30
C SER A 24 16.33 -14.85 0.26
N ALA A 25 16.78 -15.92 -0.39
CA ALA A 25 15.99 -16.67 -1.35
C ALA A 25 14.88 -17.43 -0.62
N VAL A 26 13.69 -16.83 -0.55
CA VAL A 26 12.45 -17.61 -0.47
C VAL A 26 12.37 -18.42 -1.77
N PRO A 27 12.18 -19.75 -1.74
CA PRO A 27 12.20 -20.56 -2.95
C PRO A 27 11.11 -20.09 -3.92
N MET A 28 11.59 -19.75 -5.11
CA MET A 28 10.87 -19.28 -6.29
C MET A 28 9.99 -20.38 -6.89
N MET A 29 9.00 -20.88 -6.14
CA MET A 29 8.01 -21.87 -6.63
C MET A 29 6.70 -21.23 -7.11
N TYR A 30 6.49 -19.94 -6.88
CA TYR A 30 5.31 -19.23 -7.35
C TYR A 30 5.72 -18.28 -8.47
N ALA A 31 5.45 -18.66 -9.73
CA ALA A 31 5.45 -17.70 -10.81
C ALA A 31 4.45 -16.61 -10.42
N PRO A 32 4.84 -15.32 -10.42
CA PRO A 32 3.90 -14.26 -10.10
C PRO A 32 2.70 -14.38 -11.06
N PRO A 33 1.47 -14.37 -10.54
CA PRO A 33 0.28 -14.57 -11.36
C PRO A 33 0.23 -13.53 -12.48
N ALA A 34 -0.35 -13.86 -13.63
CA ALA A 34 -0.30 -13.05 -14.85
C ALA A 34 -0.67 -11.55 -14.67
N TRP A 35 -1.43 -11.20 -13.63
CA TRP A 35 -1.78 -9.81 -13.30
C TRP A 35 -0.63 -9.01 -12.66
N THR A 36 0.44 -9.65 -12.21
CA THR A 36 1.60 -8.98 -11.58
C THR A 36 2.43 -8.19 -12.59
N ALA A 37 2.39 -8.56 -13.88
CA ALA A 37 3.08 -7.88 -14.96
C ALA A 37 2.32 -6.65 -15.50
N ALA A 38 1.05 -6.46 -15.14
CA ALA A 38 0.19 -5.41 -15.72
C ALA A 38 0.37 -4.02 -15.07
N SER A 39 1.20 -3.89 -14.02
CA SER A 39 1.25 -2.67 -13.19
C SER A 39 1.97 -1.49 -13.85
N GLY A 40 2.83 -1.73 -14.85
CA GLY A 40 3.78 -0.71 -15.34
C GLY A 40 3.19 0.39 -16.23
N ALA A 41 2.00 0.20 -16.81
CA ALA A 41 1.48 1.05 -17.90
C ALA A 41 0.08 1.64 -17.65
N LEU A 42 -0.38 1.70 -16.39
CA LEU A 42 -1.78 2.06 -16.07
C LEU A 42 -1.96 3.45 -15.46
N ILE A 43 -0.89 4.20 -15.19
CA ILE A 43 -0.98 5.54 -14.60
C ILE A 43 -1.20 6.57 -15.71
N LYS A 44 -2.47 6.98 -15.91
CA LYS A 44 -2.85 8.00 -16.89
C LYS A 44 -2.65 9.42 -16.37
N LYS A 45 -3.06 9.71 -15.13
CA LYS A 45 -2.79 10.99 -14.46
C LYS A 45 -1.51 10.89 -13.64
N PRO A 46 -0.57 11.86 -13.76
CA PRO A 46 0.67 11.82 -12.98
C PRO A 46 0.35 11.88 -11.48
N VAL A 47 1.04 11.03 -10.71
CA VAL A 47 0.98 11.03 -9.25
C VAL A 47 1.42 12.41 -8.74
N PRO A 48 0.70 13.00 -7.77
CA PRO A 48 0.99 14.36 -7.33
C PRO A 48 2.38 14.44 -6.70
N ARG A 49 3.14 15.47 -7.09
CA ARG A 49 4.45 15.80 -6.52
C ARG A 49 4.31 16.81 -5.40
N LEU A 50 5.37 16.98 -4.62
CA LEU A 50 5.42 18.03 -3.61
C LEU A 50 5.48 19.43 -4.27
N PRO A 51 4.87 20.45 -3.65
CA PRO A 51 4.01 20.38 -2.47
C PRO A 51 2.64 19.77 -2.79
N CYS A 52 2.11 18.93 -1.91
CA CYS A 52 0.82 18.25 -2.13
C CYS A 52 -0.13 18.39 -0.93
N LYS A 53 -1.43 18.36 -1.22
CA LYS A 53 -2.50 18.42 -0.23
C LYS A 53 -3.20 17.07 -0.11
N ILE A 54 -3.18 16.50 1.09
CA ILE A 54 -3.81 15.22 1.40
C ILE A 54 -5.04 15.49 2.26
N LEU A 55 -6.21 15.12 1.75
CA LEU A 55 -7.48 15.23 2.46
C LEU A 55 -7.89 13.89 3.05
N MET A 56 -8.28 13.90 4.33
CA MET A 56 -8.74 12.70 5.04
C MET A 56 -9.99 13.03 5.87
N ALA A 57 -11.11 12.42 5.52
CA ALA A 57 -12.38 12.66 6.20
C ALA A 57 -12.39 12.12 7.64
N SER A 58 -11.77 10.95 7.87
CA SER A 58 -11.70 10.32 9.19
C SER A 58 -10.68 10.96 10.15
N GLY A 59 -9.89 11.93 9.65
CA GLY A 59 -8.74 12.45 10.38
C GLY A 59 -7.61 11.43 10.51
N LEU A 60 -6.56 11.84 11.23
CA LEU A 60 -5.39 11.02 11.55
C LEU A 60 -5.36 10.76 13.05
N GLY A 61 -4.83 9.60 13.45
CA GLY A 61 -4.60 9.31 14.88
C GLY A 61 -3.60 10.30 15.50
N GLU A 62 -3.62 10.39 16.83
CA GLU A 62 -2.74 11.30 17.56
C GLU A 62 -1.25 11.05 17.22
N GLY A 63 -0.51 12.13 17.01
CA GLY A 63 0.95 12.08 16.80
C GLY A 63 1.41 11.78 15.36
N TYR A 64 0.57 11.20 14.50
CA TYR A 64 0.97 10.89 13.11
C TYR A 64 1.18 12.14 12.26
N GLU A 65 0.43 13.22 12.50
CA GLU A 65 0.60 14.47 11.76
C GLU A 65 2.01 15.04 11.96
N LYS A 66 2.54 14.94 13.19
CA LYS A 66 3.91 15.35 13.50
C LYS A 66 4.93 14.49 12.77
N GLN A 67 4.72 13.18 12.71
CA GLN A 67 5.63 12.27 11.99
C GLN A 67 5.67 12.58 10.49
N ILE A 68 4.51 12.85 9.87
CA ILE A 68 4.43 13.23 8.45
C ILE A 68 5.15 14.57 8.21
N GLN A 69 4.94 15.55 9.09
CA GLN A 69 5.59 16.86 8.97
C GLN A 69 7.12 16.78 9.09
N VAL A 70 7.63 15.87 9.91
CA VAL A 70 9.08 15.61 10.04
C VAL A 70 9.64 15.00 8.75
N ILE A 71 8.88 14.15 8.06
CA ILE A 71 9.31 13.53 6.80
C ILE A 71 9.33 14.56 5.66
N SER A 72 8.31 15.41 5.55
CA SER A 72 8.28 16.48 4.56
C SER A 72 7.40 17.65 5.01
N PRO A 73 7.95 18.88 5.06
CA PRO A 73 7.17 20.06 5.40
C PRO A 73 6.26 20.54 4.26
N GLU A 74 6.45 20.00 3.06
CA GLU A 74 5.69 20.37 1.86
C GLU A 74 4.34 19.63 1.75
N ILE A 75 4.10 18.63 2.61
CA ILE A 75 2.85 17.89 2.70
C ILE A 75 1.88 18.67 3.58
N LYS A 76 0.75 19.10 3.02
CA LYS A 76 -0.33 19.76 3.76
C LYS A 76 -1.45 18.77 4.03
N LEU A 77 -1.65 18.45 5.31
CA LEU A 77 -2.75 17.60 5.76
C LEU A 77 -4.01 18.45 5.95
N LEU A 78 -5.10 18.03 5.33
CA LEU A 78 -6.44 18.60 5.49
C LEU A 78 -7.27 17.55 6.24
N THR A 79 -7.39 17.71 7.56
CA THR A 79 -8.05 16.75 8.48
C THR A 79 -9.12 17.43 9.32
N GLY A 80 -10.10 16.66 9.80
CA GLY A 80 -11.09 17.16 10.77
C GLY A 80 -12.06 18.24 10.26
N LEU A 81 -12.12 18.43 8.94
CA LEU A 81 -12.98 19.44 8.32
C LEU A 81 -14.42 18.93 8.20
N LYS A 82 -15.39 19.83 8.38
CA LYS A 82 -16.82 19.56 8.23
C LYS A 82 -17.47 20.52 7.24
N ASP A 83 -18.60 20.10 6.68
CA ASP A 83 -19.51 20.90 5.86
C ASP A 83 -18.81 21.66 4.72
N GLN A 84 -18.87 23.00 4.77
CA GLN A 84 -18.35 23.87 3.73
C GLN A 84 -16.82 23.83 3.65
N ALA A 85 -16.14 23.76 4.80
CA ALA A 85 -14.68 23.69 4.83
C ALA A 85 -14.17 22.39 4.19
N TYR A 86 -14.89 21.29 4.37
CA TYR A 86 -14.59 20.01 3.70
C TYR A 86 -14.78 20.11 2.18
N LYS A 87 -15.87 20.73 1.72
CA LYS A 87 -16.11 20.93 0.28
C LYS A 87 -15.07 21.82 -0.38
N GLU A 88 -14.62 22.88 0.29
CA GLU A 88 -13.52 23.71 -0.22
C GLU A 88 -12.19 22.95 -0.23
N ALA A 89 -11.93 22.15 0.80
CA ALA A 89 -10.76 21.28 0.85
C ALA A 89 -10.75 20.22 -0.26
N LEU A 90 -11.89 19.63 -0.59
CA LEU A 90 -12.04 18.66 -1.69
C LEU A 90 -11.61 19.26 -3.03
N LYS A 91 -12.03 20.50 -3.34
CA LYS A 91 -11.70 21.15 -4.61
C LYS A 91 -10.19 21.31 -4.82
N GLN A 92 -9.45 21.51 -3.74
CA GLN A 92 -8.01 21.74 -3.76
C GLN A 92 -7.16 20.51 -3.43
N ALA A 93 -7.77 19.38 -3.04
CA ALA A 93 -7.03 18.19 -2.64
C ALA A 93 -6.39 17.51 -3.85
N ASP A 94 -5.11 17.16 -3.72
CA ASP A 94 -4.38 16.39 -4.74
C ASP A 94 -4.53 14.89 -4.48
N VAL A 95 -4.59 14.53 -3.19
CA VAL A 95 -4.71 13.15 -2.69
C VAL A 95 -5.90 13.06 -1.73
N TYR A 96 -6.68 11.99 -1.85
CA TYR A 96 -7.72 11.64 -0.89
C TYR A 96 -7.41 10.30 -0.22
N PHE A 97 -7.42 10.26 1.10
CA PHE A 97 -7.28 9.01 1.85
C PHE A 97 -8.64 8.55 2.38
N GLY A 98 -9.05 7.35 1.99
CA GLY A 98 -10.30 6.73 2.40
C GLY A 98 -11.23 6.43 1.23
N SER A 99 -12.55 6.50 1.50
CA SER A 99 -13.62 6.24 0.56
C SER A 99 -14.32 7.53 0.18
N ILE A 100 -14.32 7.88 -1.12
CA ILE A 100 -14.91 9.12 -1.62
C ILE A 100 -16.23 8.85 -2.33
N SER A 101 -17.30 9.56 -1.95
CA SER A 101 -18.60 9.44 -2.61
C SER A 101 -18.56 10.00 -4.05
N ALA A 102 -19.51 9.60 -4.89
CA ALA A 102 -19.60 10.13 -6.25
C ALA A 102 -19.87 11.66 -6.27
N GLU A 103 -20.61 12.16 -5.28
CA GLU A 103 -20.89 13.60 -5.11
C GLU A 103 -19.63 14.37 -4.76
N ASP A 104 -18.86 13.88 -3.80
CA ASP A 104 -17.59 14.50 -3.38
C ASP A 104 -16.55 14.43 -4.48
N PHE A 105 -16.50 13.33 -5.22
CA PHE A 105 -15.59 13.15 -6.35
C PHE A 105 -15.87 14.15 -7.47
N ALA A 106 -17.14 14.49 -7.73
CA ALA A 106 -17.50 15.51 -8.71
C ALA A 106 -17.00 16.92 -8.33
N LEU A 107 -16.79 17.18 -7.03
CA LEU A 107 -16.22 18.45 -6.53
C LEU A 107 -14.68 18.47 -6.59
N ALA A 108 -14.05 17.30 -6.60
CA ALA A 108 -12.61 17.13 -6.44
C ALA A 108 -11.83 17.32 -7.76
N LYS A 109 -11.72 18.58 -8.20
CA LYS A 109 -11.15 18.94 -9.52
C LYS A 109 -9.65 18.61 -9.68
N ASN A 110 -8.88 18.75 -8.60
CA ASN A 110 -7.42 18.54 -8.63
C ASN A 110 -7.03 17.08 -8.32
N LEU A 111 -7.97 16.28 -7.82
CA LEU A 111 -7.71 14.95 -7.31
C LEU A 111 -7.05 14.06 -8.36
N SER A 112 -5.89 13.51 -8.00
CA SER A 112 -5.08 12.67 -8.89
C SER A 112 -4.83 11.29 -8.31
N TRP A 113 -4.96 11.15 -7.00
CA TRP A 113 -4.75 9.88 -6.30
C TRP A 113 -5.75 9.69 -5.15
N VAL A 114 -6.36 8.52 -5.09
CA VAL A 114 -7.16 8.03 -3.96
C VAL A 114 -6.49 6.80 -3.36
N GLN A 115 -6.21 6.84 -2.07
CA GLN A 115 -5.75 5.69 -1.30
C GLN A 115 -6.92 5.12 -0.50
N SER A 116 -7.39 3.92 -0.84
CA SER A 116 -8.35 3.19 -0.03
C SER A 116 -7.68 2.65 1.22
N ALA A 117 -8.32 2.85 2.38
CA ALA A 117 -7.91 2.25 3.64
C ALA A 117 -8.25 0.74 3.71
N SER A 118 -9.05 0.20 2.78
CA SER A 118 -9.44 -1.21 2.73
C SER A 118 -8.69 -1.97 1.64
N ALA A 119 -8.66 -3.31 1.73
CA ALA A 119 -8.24 -4.17 0.62
C ALA A 119 -9.29 -4.22 -0.50
N GLY A 120 -10.58 -4.19 -0.15
CA GLY A 120 -11.70 -4.13 -1.09
C GLY A 120 -11.93 -2.71 -1.60
N VAL A 121 -12.18 -2.57 -2.90
CA VAL A 121 -12.35 -1.28 -3.59
C VAL A 121 -13.65 -1.20 -4.40
N GLU A 122 -14.51 -2.21 -4.32
CA GLU A 122 -15.71 -2.36 -5.12
C GLU A 122 -16.65 -1.16 -4.97
N LYS A 123 -16.73 -0.61 -3.75
CA LYS A 123 -17.52 0.59 -3.43
C LYS A 123 -17.03 1.87 -4.15
N GLN A 124 -15.76 1.90 -4.57
CA GLN A 124 -15.12 3.02 -5.26
C GLN A 124 -15.17 2.92 -6.78
N LEU A 125 -15.52 1.76 -7.34
CA LEU A 125 -15.55 1.53 -8.78
C LEU A 125 -16.88 1.92 -9.43
N TYR A 126 -17.50 3.01 -8.96
CA TYR A 126 -18.68 3.55 -9.64
C TYR A 126 -18.32 4.11 -11.02
N PRO A 127 -19.26 4.17 -11.99
CA PRO A 127 -18.95 4.43 -13.39
C PRO A 127 -18.16 5.73 -13.65
N ALA A 128 -18.41 6.79 -12.87
CA ALA A 128 -17.68 8.05 -13.00
C ALA A 128 -16.20 7.92 -12.59
N PHE A 129 -15.92 7.20 -11.50
CA PHE A 129 -14.56 6.98 -11.03
C PHE A 129 -13.80 6.01 -11.95
N ALA A 130 -14.46 4.92 -12.37
CA ALA A 130 -13.85 3.92 -13.25
C ALA A 130 -13.46 4.47 -14.63
N LYS A 131 -14.17 5.51 -15.11
CA LYS A 131 -13.83 6.22 -16.36
C LYS A 131 -12.78 7.31 -16.16
N SER A 132 -12.47 7.67 -14.92
CA SER A 132 -11.52 8.72 -14.61
C SER A 132 -10.08 8.25 -14.77
N GLU A 133 -9.16 9.22 -14.85
CA GLU A 133 -7.71 8.95 -14.87
C GLU A 133 -7.09 8.98 -13.47
N VAL A 134 -7.91 9.11 -12.43
CA VAL A 134 -7.46 9.17 -11.03
C VAL A 134 -6.93 7.80 -10.61
N VAL A 135 -5.74 7.79 -10.02
CA VAL A 135 -5.13 6.56 -9.53
C VAL A 135 -5.84 6.10 -8.27
N LEU A 136 -6.21 4.82 -8.20
CA LEU A 136 -6.76 4.19 -7.00
C LEU A 136 -5.83 3.09 -6.50
N THR A 137 -5.39 3.23 -5.26
CA THR A 137 -4.61 2.22 -4.54
C THR A 137 -5.41 1.69 -3.37
N ASN A 138 -5.01 0.52 -2.85
CA ASN A 138 -5.68 -0.14 -1.74
C ASN A 138 -4.68 -0.59 -0.67
N ALA A 139 -5.20 -1.09 0.45
CA ALA A 139 -4.40 -1.61 1.56
C ALA A 139 -4.20 -3.14 1.47
N LYS A 140 -4.05 -3.68 0.25
CA LYS A 140 -3.80 -5.12 0.05
C LYS A 140 -2.51 -5.53 0.77
N GLY A 141 -2.58 -6.61 1.56
CA GLY A 141 -1.45 -7.15 2.31
C GLY A 141 -1.34 -6.66 3.76
N CYS A 142 -2.00 -5.56 4.12
CA CYS A 142 -1.94 -5.01 5.49
C CYS A 142 -2.66 -5.87 6.54
N TYR A 143 -3.59 -6.74 6.11
CA TYR A 143 -4.50 -7.46 7.01
C TYR A 143 -4.16 -8.95 7.20
N ALA A 144 -3.19 -9.48 6.46
CA ALA A 144 -2.94 -10.93 6.45
C ALA A 144 -2.61 -11.51 7.84
N PRO A 145 -1.74 -10.89 8.67
CA PRO A 145 -1.46 -11.41 10.01
C PRO A 145 -2.69 -11.39 10.92
N ALA A 146 -3.39 -10.26 10.99
CA ALA A 146 -4.58 -10.12 11.84
C ALA A 146 -5.70 -11.11 11.47
N ILE A 147 -5.90 -11.37 10.17
CA ILE A 147 -6.86 -12.38 9.70
C ILE A 147 -6.42 -13.78 10.14
N ALA A 148 -5.14 -14.12 10.00
CA ALA A 148 -4.63 -15.42 10.41
C ALA A 148 -4.82 -15.64 11.92
N GLU A 149 -4.51 -14.64 12.75
CA GLU A 149 -4.72 -14.69 14.19
C GLU A 149 -6.21 -14.86 14.55
N HIS A 150 -7.09 -14.12 13.89
CA HIS A 150 -8.52 -14.23 14.12
C HIS A 150 -9.06 -15.62 13.74
N VAL A 151 -8.63 -16.18 12.60
CA VAL A 151 -9.01 -17.53 12.16
C VAL A 151 -8.54 -18.59 13.16
N MET A 152 -7.30 -18.50 13.64
CA MET A 152 -6.79 -19.41 14.65
C MET A 152 -7.56 -19.29 15.98
N GLY A 153 -7.90 -18.06 16.39
CA GLY A 153 -8.74 -17.79 17.55
C GLY A 153 -10.12 -18.44 17.43
N LEU A 154 -10.80 -18.27 16.29
CA LEU A 154 -12.09 -18.90 16.03
C LEU A 154 -12.01 -20.43 15.98
N LEU A 155 -10.94 -20.97 15.38
CA LEU A 155 -10.70 -22.42 15.33
C LEU A 155 -10.53 -23.02 16.74
N PHE A 156 -9.74 -22.37 17.60
CA PHE A 156 -9.61 -22.78 19.00
C PHE A 156 -10.90 -22.59 19.77
N SER A 157 -11.64 -21.52 19.51
CA SER A 157 -12.94 -21.28 20.14
C SER A 157 -13.93 -22.43 19.89
N LEU A 158 -14.03 -22.85 18.63
CA LEU A 158 -14.91 -23.92 18.22
C LEU A 158 -14.46 -25.29 18.76
N THR A 159 -13.17 -25.60 18.69
CA THR A 159 -12.63 -26.90 19.12
C THR A 159 -12.60 -27.07 20.65
N ARG A 160 -12.50 -25.97 21.40
CA ARG A 160 -12.48 -25.98 22.88
C ARG A 160 -13.81 -25.60 23.53
N LYS A 161 -14.83 -25.24 22.74
CA LYS A 161 -16.15 -24.81 23.24
C LYS A 161 -16.07 -23.68 24.25
N ILE A 162 -15.25 -22.68 23.96
CA ILE A 162 -15.03 -21.50 24.81
C ILE A 162 -15.88 -20.28 24.38
N GLY A 163 -16.99 -20.53 23.69
CA GLY A 163 -17.95 -19.53 23.23
C GLY A 163 -19.36 -19.85 23.67
#